data_AF-A0A7C1C5I0-F1
#
_entry.id   AF-A0A7C1C5I0-F1
#
_cell.length_a   1.000
_cell.length_b   1.000
_cell.length_c   1.000
_cell.angle_alpha   90.00
_cell.angle_beta   90.00
_cell.angle_gamma   90.00
#
_symmetry.space_group_name_H-M   'P 1'
#
loop_
_entity.id
_entity.type
_entity.pdbx_description
1 polymer ?
#
loop_
_entity_poly.entity_id
_entity_poly.type
_entity_poly.pdbx_seq_one_letter_code
_entity_poly.pdbx_strand_id
1 'polypeptide(L)'
;MLAAARKDAAGHLEVCEYSEESIAPPPGGNLQKPGAPLPKPSKERPNVAVVSSNGMDIDLHLGQAGQVLIYGPREDGLACLLEARPAPAAGGGDNRWQKLAEECLFDCCALLTASAGDNPQKVLAAQGVKVLITEENIEGTVDVLYGGGKKKKGNR
;
A
#
# COMPACT_ATOMS: atom_id res chain seq x y z
N MET A 1 17.81 -18.82 -74.20
CA MET A 1 16.54 -18.96 -73.45
C MET A 1 16.88 -19.11 -71.98
N LEU A 2 15.99 -18.59 -71.12
CA LEU A 2 16.01 -18.48 -69.66
C LEU A 2 16.80 -17.30 -69.06
N ALA A 3 15.98 -16.30 -68.73
CA ALA A 3 16.23 -15.16 -67.86
C ALA A 3 15.87 -15.51 -66.40
N ALA A 4 16.21 -14.58 -65.49
CA ALA A 4 15.92 -14.55 -64.05
C ALA A 4 16.76 -15.52 -63.20
N ALA A 5 17.31 -15.14 -62.05
CA ALA A 5 16.74 -14.25 -61.05
C ALA A 5 17.77 -13.31 -60.41
N ARG A 6 17.25 -12.15 -60.00
CA ARG A 6 17.90 -11.10 -59.23
C ARG A 6 17.59 -11.27 -57.74
N LYS A 7 18.57 -10.84 -56.93
CA LYS A 7 18.47 -10.01 -55.71
C LYS A 7 18.04 -10.59 -54.35
N ASP A 8 18.89 -10.20 -53.39
CA ASP A 8 18.66 -9.65 -52.05
C ASP A 8 18.09 -10.55 -50.94
N ALA A 9 18.93 -10.75 -49.92
CA ALA A 9 18.51 -10.94 -48.53
C ALA A 9 19.60 -10.41 -47.57
N ALA A 10 19.87 -9.11 -47.61
CA ALA A 10 20.46 -8.38 -46.49
C ALA A 10 19.32 -7.64 -45.77
N GLY A 11 18.61 -8.37 -44.92
CA GLY A 11 17.56 -7.82 -44.06
C GLY A 11 18.22 -7.17 -42.84
N HIS A 12 18.11 -5.85 -42.81
CA HIS A 12 18.57 -4.90 -41.81
C HIS A 12 18.13 -5.34 -40.39
N LEU A 13 19.10 -5.56 -39.48
CA LEU A 13 18.84 -5.54 -38.04
C LEU A 13 18.82 -4.06 -37.63
N GLU A 14 17.65 -3.44 -37.75
CA GLU A 14 17.43 -2.11 -37.20
C GLU A 14 17.33 -2.24 -35.68
N VAL A 15 18.38 -1.78 -34.99
CA VAL A 15 18.33 -1.54 -33.56
C VAL A 15 17.38 -0.37 -33.37
N CYS A 16 16.13 -0.64 -33.00
CA CYS A 16 15.23 0.40 -32.53
C CYS A 16 15.84 1.02 -31.27
N GLU A 17 16.32 2.26 -31.41
CA GLU A 17 16.54 3.15 -30.28
C GLU A 17 15.18 3.33 -29.58
N TYR A 18 15.09 2.86 -28.34
CA TYR A 18 13.90 2.99 -27.52
C TYR A 18 13.84 4.46 -27.05
N SER A 19 13.18 5.30 -27.83
CA SER A 19 12.87 6.67 -27.46
C SER A 19 11.96 6.68 -26.22
N GLU A 20 12.40 7.39 -25.17
CA GLU A 20 11.74 7.56 -23.86
C GLU A 20 10.43 8.38 -23.89
N GLU A 21 9.67 8.33 -25.00
CA GLU A 21 8.43 9.09 -25.15
C GLU A 21 7.22 8.30 -24.61
N SER A 22 6.92 8.58 -23.34
CA SER A 22 5.57 8.74 -22.80
C SER A 22 4.55 7.61 -23.07
N ILE A 23 4.75 6.49 -22.37
CA ILE A 23 3.63 5.62 -21.99
C ILE A 23 2.96 6.28 -20.78
N ALA A 24 1.91 7.06 -21.01
CA ALA A 24 1.04 7.51 -19.92
C ALA A 24 0.48 6.26 -19.21
N PRO A 25 0.52 6.19 -17.86
CA PRO A 25 -0.06 5.07 -17.14
C PRO A 25 -1.58 5.01 -17.41
N PRO A 26 -2.19 3.81 -17.42
CA PRO A 26 -3.63 3.68 -17.53
C PRO A 26 -4.33 4.51 -16.43
N PRO A 27 -5.50 5.11 -16.70
CA PRO A 27 -6.24 5.87 -15.70
C PRO A 27 -6.83 4.90 -14.67
N GLY A 28 -6.02 4.57 -13.67
CA GLY A 28 -6.36 3.66 -12.57
C GLY A 28 -5.20 3.44 -11.59
N GLY A 29 -4.10 4.21 -11.70
CA GLY A 29 -2.94 4.10 -10.82
C GLY A 29 -3.10 4.96 -9.57
N ASN A 30 -2.95 4.32 -8.40
CA ASN A 30 -2.99 4.94 -7.09
C ASN A 30 -1.95 6.07 -6.98
N LEU A 31 -2.42 7.30 -6.76
CA LEU A 31 -1.58 8.47 -6.50
C LEU A 31 -1.07 8.46 -5.06
N GLN A 32 -0.28 7.47 -4.68
CA GLN A 32 0.71 7.70 -3.62
C GLN A 32 1.86 8.46 -4.25
N LYS A 33 1.76 9.79 -4.24
CA LYS A 33 2.84 10.70 -4.60
C LYS A 33 4.13 10.25 -3.90
N PRO A 34 5.21 9.93 -4.64
CA PRO A 34 6.51 9.69 -4.04
C PRO A 34 6.90 10.91 -3.20
N GLY A 35 7.10 10.73 -1.89
CA GLY A 35 7.57 11.78 -0.99
C GLY A 35 6.55 12.40 -0.03
N ALA A 36 5.30 11.93 0.01
CA ALA A 36 4.42 12.31 1.12
C ALA A 36 4.92 11.68 2.44
N PRO A 37 4.97 12.42 3.57
CA PRO A 37 5.45 11.88 4.83
C PRO A 37 4.58 10.70 5.29
N LEU A 38 5.23 9.67 5.83
CA LEU A 38 4.54 8.56 6.48
C LEU A 38 3.78 9.08 7.71
N PRO A 39 2.56 8.58 7.97
CA PRO A 39 1.82 8.91 9.18
C PRO A 39 2.64 8.45 10.39
N LYS A 40 2.75 9.31 11.39
CA LYS A 40 3.46 8.99 12.64
C LYS A 40 2.43 8.80 13.74
N PRO A 41 2.49 7.69 14.50
CA PRO A 41 1.68 7.50 15.70
C PRO A 41 1.79 8.71 16.64
N SER A 42 0.65 9.14 17.18
CA SER A 42 0.54 10.27 18.12
C SER A 42 -0.05 9.79 19.44
N LYS A 43 -0.12 10.68 20.45
CA LYS A 43 -0.78 10.34 21.73
C LYS A 43 -2.28 10.05 21.58
N GLU A 44 -2.94 10.70 20.61
CA GLU A 44 -4.37 10.54 20.37
C GLU A 44 -4.68 9.32 19.50
N ARG A 45 -3.76 9.01 18.58
CA ARG A 45 -3.88 7.84 17.68
C ARG A 45 -2.57 7.07 17.68
N PRO A 46 -2.30 6.31 18.77
CA PRO A 46 -1.02 5.65 18.96
C PRO A 46 -0.86 4.38 18.14
N ASN A 47 -1.93 3.91 17.47
CA ASN A 47 -1.98 2.57 16.90
C ASN A 47 -1.90 2.56 15.37
N VAL A 48 -1.49 1.43 14.81
CA VAL A 48 -1.49 1.13 13.37
C VAL A 48 -2.34 -0.10 13.14
N ALA A 49 -3.33 0.00 12.26
CA ALA A 49 -4.14 -1.14 11.84
C ALA A 49 -3.53 -1.83 10.63
N VAL A 50 -3.66 -3.16 10.56
CA VAL A 50 -3.10 -3.97 9.48
C VAL A 50 -4.14 -4.99 9.01
N VAL A 51 -4.29 -5.12 7.69
CA VAL A 51 -5.10 -6.17 7.08
C VAL A 51 -4.19 -7.29 6.59
N SER A 52 -4.44 -8.51 7.04
CA SER A 52 -3.64 -9.70 6.71
C SER A 52 -4.48 -10.98 6.77
N SER A 53 -4.15 -11.96 5.92
CA SER A 53 -4.78 -13.28 5.93
C SER A 53 -4.17 -14.23 6.97
N ASN A 54 -2.89 -14.02 7.30
CA ASN A 54 -2.08 -14.94 8.10
C ASN A 54 -1.41 -14.29 9.32
N GLY A 55 -1.46 -12.96 9.43
CA GLY A 55 -0.81 -12.19 10.50
C GLY A 55 0.70 -12.02 10.36
N MET A 56 1.28 -12.35 9.20
CA MET A 56 2.70 -12.19 8.90
C MET A 56 2.94 -11.15 7.80
N ASP A 57 2.14 -11.17 6.74
CA ASP A 57 2.31 -10.32 5.57
C ASP A 57 1.08 -9.44 5.31
N ILE A 58 1.31 -8.29 4.70
CA ILE A 58 0.24 -7.38 4.27
C ILE A 58 -0.23 -7.83 2.89
N ASP A 59 -1.17 -8.77 2.85
CA ASP A 59 -1.52 -9.54 1.64
C ASP A 59 -2.99 -9.43 1.22
N LEU A 60 -3.82 -8.77 2.03
CA LEU A 60 -5.26 -8.67 1.79
C LEU A 60 -5.67 -7.31 1.23
N HIS A 61 -6.59 -7.37 0.27
CA HIS A 61 -7.37 -6.22 -0.18
C HIS A 61 -8.35 -5.79 0.93
N LEU A 62 -8.43 -4.50 1.26
CA LEU A 62 -9.26 -3.96 2.35
C LEU A 62 -10.75 -4.35 2.26
N GLY A 63 -11.27 -4.52 1.05
CA GLY A 63 -12.62 -5.03 0.78
C GLY A 63 -12.89 -6.46 1.27
N GLN A 64 -11.85 -7.27 1.40
CA GLN A 64 -11.92 -8.69 1.82
C GLN A 64 -11.65 -8.85 3.32
N ALA A 65 -11.19 -7.79 4.00
CA ALA A 65 -10.83 -7.80 5.40
C ALA A 65 -12.03 -8.22 6.27
N GLY A 66 -11.94 -9.39 6.92
CA GLY A 66 -12.87 -9.81 7.98
C GLY A 66 -12.48 -9.31 9.37
N GLN A 67 -11.24 -8.87 9.53
CA GLN A 67 -10.69 -8.28 10.76
C GLN A 67 -9.55 -7.33 10.44
N VAL A 68 -9.19 -6.50 11.41
CA VAL A 68 -7.98 -5.67 11.41
C VAL A 68 -7.13 -6.01 12.63
N LEU A 69 -5.83 -6.17 12.41
CA LEU A 69 -4.85 -6.39 13.46
C LEU A 69 -4.34 -5.03 13.95
N ILE A 70 -4.41 -4.78 15.25
CA ILE A 70 -4.05 -3.49 15.84
C ILE A 70 -2.68 -3.60 16.49
N TYR A 71 -1.70 -2.90 15.93
CA TYR A 71 -0.36 -2.78 16.48
C TYR A 71 -0.23 -1.46 17.24
N GLY A 72 0.53 -1.51 18.34
CA GLY A 72 0.74 -0.36 19.22
C GLY A 72 2.09 -0.42 19.94
N PRO A 73 2.49 0.67 20.59
CA PRO A 73 3.77 0.74 21.31
C PRO A 73 3.72 -0.09 22.60
N ARG A 74 4.78 -0.86 22.84
CA ARG A 74 5.06 -1.55 24.11
C ARG A 74 5.90 -0.65 25.02
N GLU A 75 6.00 -1.02 26.29
CA GLU A 75 6.81 -0.34 27.31
C GLU A 75 8.30 -0.20 26.94
N ASP A 76 8.84 -1.12 26.13
CA ASP A 76 10.22 -1.10 25.63
C ASP A 76 10.42 -0.21 24.39
N GLY A 77 9.35 0.42 23.89
CA GLY A 77 9.35 1.28 22.71
C GLY A 77 9.24 0.54 21.38
N LEU A 78 9.13 -0.79 21.37
CA LEU A 78 8.87 -1.58 20.17
C LEU A 78 7.36 -1.68 19.91
N ALA A 79 6.99 -1.85 18.64
CA ALA A 79 5.60 -2.11 18.29
C ALA A 79 5.26 -3.60 18.49
N CYS A 80 4.08 -3.90 19.03
CA CYS A 80 3.56 -5.26 19.14
C CYS A 80 2.09 -5.33 18.76
N LEU A 81 1.62 -6.54 18.44
CA LEU A 81 0.20 -6.80 18.24
C LEU A 81 -0.53 -6.67 19.58
N LEU A 82 -1.49 -5.75 19.67
CA LEU A 82 -2.30 -5.52 20.86
C LEU A 82 -3.57 -6.38 20.86
N GLU A 83 -4.28 -6.38 19.72
CA GLU A 83 -5.57 -7.06 19.57
C GLU A 83 -5.93 -7.25 18.09
N ALA A 84 -6.96 -8.05 17.82
CA ALA A 84 -7.61 -8.14 16.52
C ALA A 84 -9.06 -7.70 16.67
N ARG A 85 -9.50 -6.76 15.84
CA ARG A 85 -10.87 -6.23 15.85
C ARG A 85 -11.63 -6.74 14.62
N PRO A 86 -12.85 -7.31 14.78
CA PRO A 86 -13.63 -7.78 13.65
C PRO A 86 -14.05 -6.59 12.77
N ALA A 87 -13.83 -6.70 11.47
CA ALA A 87 -14.23 -5.67 10.52
C ALA A 87 -15.72 -5.82 10.20
N PRO A 88 -16.43 -4.73 9.86
CA PRO A 88 -17.80 -4.82 9.39
C PRO A 88 -17.91 -5.72 8.15
N ALA A 89 -19.02 -6.45 8.06
CA ALA A 89 -19.31 -7.35 6.95
C ALA A 89 -19.10 -6.67 5.59
N ALA A 90 -18.66 -7.44 4.60
CA ALA A 90 -18.45 -6.94 3.25
C ALA A 90 -19.76 -6.41 2.63
N GLY A 91 -19.64 -5.47 1.69
CA GLY A 91 -20.79 -4.75 1.11
C GLY A 91 -21.10 -3.45 1.87
N GLY A 92 -22.30 -2.89 1.69
CA GLY A 92 -22.76 -1.71 2.45
C GLY A 92 -22.21 -0.35 2.01
N GLY A 93 -21.35 -0.29 0.99
CA GLY A 93 -20.84 0.97 0.43
C GLY A 93 -20.11 1.81 1.47
N ASP A 94 -20.35 3.13 1.46
CA ASP A 94 -19.69 4.11 2.35
C ASP A 94 -19.91 3.80 3.84
N ASN A 95 -21.09 3.30 4.19
CA ASN A 95 -21.45 2.97 5.56
C ASN A 95 -20.50 1.93 6.17
N ARG A 96 -20.01 0.97 5.36
CA ARG A 96 -19.01 0.00 5.82
C ARG A 96 -17.74 0.70 6.31
N TRP A 97 -17.27 1.69 5.55
CA TRP A 97 -16.02 2.38 5.81
C TRP A 97 -16.15 3.37 6.97
N GLN A 98 -17.31 4.02 7.10
CA GLN A 98 -17.64 4.86 8.26
C GLN A 98 -17.62 4.04 9.55
N LYS A 99 -18.33 2.91 9.58
CA LYS A 99 -18.33 1.99 10.73
C LYS A 99 -16.94 1.45 11.04
N LEU A 100 -16.19 1.04 10.02
CA LEU A 100 -14.82 0.58 10.23
C LEU A 100 -13.96 1.69 10.89
N ALA A 101 -14.10 2.93 10.45
CA ALA A 101 -13.38 4.06 11.03
C ALA A 101 -13.77 4.31 12.50
N GLU A 102 -15.07 4.38 12.77
CA GLU A 102 -15.64 4.76 14.06
C GLU A 102 -15.51 3.66 15.10
N GLU A 103 -15.75 2.40 14.71
CA GLU A 103 -15.81 1.27 15.64
C GLU A 103 -14.46 0.55 15.77
N CYS A 104 -13.64 0.51 14.71
CA CYS A 104 -12.42 -0.31 14.69
C CYS A 104 -11.11 0.49 14.60
N LEU A 105 -11.11 1.72 14.07
CA LEU A 105 -9.89 2.48 13.75
C LEU A 105 -9.80 3.84 14.45
N PHE A 106 -10.67 4.10 15.43
CA PHE A 106 -10.78 5.40 16.11
C PHE A 106 -9.44 5.88 16.71
N ASP A 107 -8.62 4.96 17.19
CA ASP A 107 -7.30 5.18 17.80
C ASP A 107 -6.11 4.91 16.84
N CYS A 108 -6.38 4.61 15.57
CA CYS A 108 -5.36 4.23 14.61
C CYS A 108 -4.96 5.40 13.71
N CYS A 109 -3.67 5.74 13.63
CA CYS A 109 -3.20 6.81 12.74
C CYS A 109 -3.14 6.37 11.26
N ALA A 110 -3.05 5.06 11.03
CA ALA A 110 -2.90 4.48 9.70
C ALA A 110 -3.53 3.09 9.61
N LEU A 111 -3.85 2.68 8.39
CA LEU A 111 -4.23 1.32 8.04
C LEU A 111 -3.35 0.81 6.89
N LEU A 112 -2.73 -0.36 7.07
CA LEU A 112 -1.91 -1.06 6.09
C LEU A 112 -2.74 -2.13 5.37
N THR A 113 -2.64 -2.19 4.05
CA THR A 113 -3.35 -3.18 3.21
C THR A 113 -2.62 -3.40 1.89
N ALA A 114 -2.76 -4.58 1.29
CA ALA A 114 -2.18 -4.87 -0.02
C ALA A 114 -2.83 -4.04 -1.13
N SER A 115 -4.11 -3.69 -0.98
CA SER A 115 -4.84 -2.88 -1.95
C SER A 115 -6.16 -2.33 -1.39
N ALA A 116 -6.59 -1.18 -1.88
CA ALA A 116 -7.87 -0.58 -1.54
C ALA A 116 -8.38 0.28 -2.71
N GLY A 117 -9.70 0.26 -2.95
CA GLY A 117 -10.32 1.17 -3.91
C GLY A 117 -10.28 2.63 -3.46
N ASP A 118 -10.57 3.56 -4.38
CA ASP A 118 -10.52 5.00 -4.10
C ASP A 118 -11.51 5.44 -3.01
N ASN A 119 -12.70 4.83 -3.00
CA ASN A 119 -13.76 5.19 -2.07
C ASN A 119 -13.41 4.92 -0.60
N PRO A 120 -13.01 3.69 -0.18
CA PRO A 120 -12.59 3.46 1.20
C PRO A 120 -11.42 4.37 1.62
N GLN A 121 -10.47 4.64 0.72
CA GLN A 121 -9.36 5.55 1.02
C GLN A 121 -9.86 6.96 1.34
N LYS A 122 -10.81 7.50 0.56
CA LYS A 122 -11.40 8.83 0.79
C LYS A 122 -12.17 8.89 2.11
N VAL A 123 -13.02 7.90 2.38
CA VAL A 123 -13.85 7.87 3.62
C VAL A 123 -12.97 7.75 4.86
N LEU A 124 -11.97 6.86 4.84
CA LEU A 124 -11.05 6.69 5.97
C LEU A 124 -10.17 7.93 6.18
N ALA A 125 -9.70 8.56 5.11
CA ALA A 125 -8.91 9.79 5.21
C ALA A 125 -9.71 10.95 5.80
N ALA A 126 -11.01 11.06 5.49
CA ALA A 126 -11.89 12.06 6.10
C ALA A 126 -12.05 11.86 7.62
N GLN A 127 -11.88 10.63 8.10
CA GLN A 127 -11.85 10.25 9.52
C GLN A 127 -10.42 10.28 10.10
N GLY A 128 -9.47 10.87 9.38
CA GLY A 128 -8.07 11.01 9.78
C GLY A 128 -7.24 9.73 9.74
N VAL A 129 -7.76 8.62 9.19
CA VAL A 129 -7.01 7.36 9.02
C VAL A 129 -6.37 7.35 7.64
N LYS A 130 -5.04 7.36 7.58
CA LYS A 130 -4.33 7.23 6.31
C LYS A 130 -4.23 5.76 5.89
N VAL A 131 -4.75 5.41 4.72
CA VAL A 131 -4.54 4.08 4.12
C VAL A 131 -3.18 4.08 3.41
N LEU A 132 -2.32 3.13 3.76
CA LEU A 132 -1.05 2.87 3.09
C LEU A 132 -1.16 1.54 2.35
N ILE A 133 -0.77 1.56 1.07
CA ILE A 133 -0.84 0.38 0.21
C ILE A 133 0.56 -0.20 0.07
N THR A 134 0.75 -1.42 0.52
CA THR A 134 2.04 -2.12 0.50
C THR A 134 1.85 -3.62 0.61
N GLU A 135 2.77 -4.39 0.03
CA GLU A 135 2.83 -5.85 0.09
C GLU A 135 4.17 -6.26 0.71
N GLU A 136 4.29 -6.01 2.02
CA GLU A 136 5.53 -6.20 2.79
C GLU A 136 5.22 -7.00 4.05
N ASN A 137 6.27 -7.42 4.76
CA ASN A 137 6.11 -8.03 6.07
C ASN A 137 5.56 -7.02 7.10
N ILE A 138 4.67 -7.49 7.97
CA ILE A 138 3.98 -6.62 8.94
C ILE A 138 4.97 -6.03 9.95
N GLU A 139 5.84 -6.85 10.54
CA GLU A 139 6.74 -6.43 11.62
C GLU A 139 7.64 -5.28 11.17
N GLY A 140 8.31 -5.45 10.03
CA GLY A 140 9.19 -4.41 9.48
C GLY A 140 8.46 -3.14 9.07
N THR A 141 7.26 -3.27 8.49
CA THR A 141 6.48 -2.10 8.04
C THR A 141 5.94 -1.29 9.22
N VAL A 142 5.44 -1.99 10.24
CA VAL A 142 4.96 -1.35 11.47
C VAL A 142 6.12 -0.67 12.19
N ASP A 143 7.27 -1.34 12.35
CA ASP A 143 8.47 -0.77 13.00
C ASP A 143 8.88 0.56 12.35
N VAL A 144 8.89 0.64 11.01
CA VAL A 144 9.18 1.88 10.27
C VAL A 144 8.24 3.04 10.63
N LEU A 145 6.95 2.77 10.84
CA LEU A 145 5.98 3.80 11.24
C LEU A 145 6.22 4.31 12.66
N TYR A 146 6.76 3.47 13.55
CA TYR A 146 7.20 3.86 14.89
C TYR A 146 8.62 4.45 14.92
N GLY A 147 9.29 4.54 13.77
CA GLY A 147 10.63 5.14 13.63
C GLY A 147 11.78 4.14 13.58
N GLY A 148 11.48 2.85 13.62
CA GLY A 148 12.40 1.75 13.38
C GLY A 148 12.72 1.62 11.90
N GLY A 149 13.73 2.37 11.47
CA GLY A 149 14.25 2.29 10.12
C GLY A 149 15.74 2.60 10.14
N LYS A 150 16.55 1.80 9.43
CA LYS A 150 17.97 2.10 9.26
C LYS A 150 18.08 3.49 8.62
N LYS A 151 18.51 4.49 9.39
CA LYS A 151 18.95 5.78 8.84
C LYS A 151 19.94 5.46 7.74
N LYS A 152 19.59 5.73 6.47
CA LYS A 152 20.58 5.72 5.38
C LYS A 152 21.70 6.66 5.82
N LYS A 153 22.84 6.09 6.20
CA LYS A 153 24.07 6.82 6.51
C LYS A 153 24.47 7.53 5.21
N GLY A 154 24.17 8.83 5.12
CA GLY A 154 24.59 9.64 3.99
C GLY A 154 26.11 9.60 3.89
N ASN A 155 26.62 9.04 2.81
CA ASN A 155 28.04 9.07 2.51
C ASN A 155 28.37 10.51 2.11
N ARG A 156 29.13 11.21 2.97
CA ARG A 156 29.82 12.46 2.62
C ARG A 156 31.17 12.13 2.03
#